data_AF-A0A845RR80-F1
#
_entry.id   AF-A0A845RR80-F1
#
_cell.length_a   1.000
_cell.length_b   1.000
_cell.length_c   1.000
_cell.angle_alpha   90.00
_cell.angle_beta   90.00
_cell.angle_gamma   90.00
#
_symmetry.space_group_name_H-M   'P 1'
#
loop_
_entity.id
_entity.type
_entity.pdbx_description
1 polymer ?
#
loop_
_entity_poly.entity_id
_entity_poly.type
_entity_poly.pdbx_seq_one_letter_code
_entity_poly.pdbx_strand_id
1 'polypeptide(L)'
;MKAAEILPDARREARRMEGRADELKAEAEALKGAARLEDLTLWQMEKAKTTKKRSKTYLYWMASWREGGKVRNVHLGSCRKVDHEIALQKARKIKAEALKGAAGGAPSHPSELHDPHSEPSRLIYQSTGQP
;
A
#
# COMPACT_ATOMS: atom_id res chain seq x y z
N MET A 1 -54.02 7.78 -29.27
CA MET A 1 -53.53 6.98 -28.14
C MET A 1 -52.01 6.95 -28.18
N LYS A 2 -51.34 7.67 -27.28
CA LYS A 2 -49.86 7.71 -27.18
C LYS A 2 -49.34 7.25 -25.81
N ALA A 3 -50.19 7.27 -24.78
CA ALA A 3 -49.78 6.97 -23.41
C ALA A 3 -49.49 5.49 -23.13
N ALA A 4 -50.11 4.57 -23.89
CA ALA A 4 -49.98 3.13 -23.64
C ALA A 4 -48.64 2.53 -24.10
N GLU A 5 -47.97 3.10 -25.11
CA GLU A 5 -46.66 2.66 -25.59
C GLU A 5 -45.49 3.25 -24.77
N ILE A 6 -45.69 4.42 -24.15
CA ILE A 6 -44.64 5.14 -23.40
C ILE A 6 -44.29 4.41 -22.08
N LEU A 7 -45.25 3.75 -21.44
CA LEU A 7 -45.06 3.01 -20.17
C LEU A 7 -44.15 1.77 -20.28
N PRO A 8 -44.34 0.84 -21.22
CA PRO A 8 -43.45 -0.30 -21.40
C PRO A 8 -42.06 0.10 -21.92
N ASP A 9 -41.98 1.17 -22.72
CA ASP A 9 -40.70 1.71 -23.19
C ASP A 9 -39.91 2.37 -22.05
N ALA A 10 -40.58 3.19 -21.23
CA ALA A 10 -39.98 3.79 -20.04
C ALA A 10 -39.48 2.74 -19.04
N ARG A 11 -40.22 1.63 -18.85
CA ARG A 11 -39.78 0.53 -17.97
C ARG A 11 -38.56 -0.22 -18.51
N ARG A 12 -38.48 -0.38 -19.83
CA ARG A 12 -37.35 -1.02 -20.50
C ARG A 12 -36.10 -0.14 -20.43
N GLU A 13 -36.23 1.16 -20.68
CA GLU A 13 -35.12 2.11 -20.52
C GLU A 13 -34.70 2.25 -19.06
N ALA A 14 -35.62 2.25 -18.09
CA ALA A 14 -35.27 2.23 -16.67
C ALA A 14 -34.40 1.02 -16.29
N ARG A 15 -34.77 -0.19 -16.73
CA ARG A 15 -33.94 -1.39 -16.51
C ARG A 15 -32.58 -1.32 -17.17
N ARG A 16 -32.51 -0.75 -18.37
CA ARG A 16 -31.24 -0.55 -19.08
C ARG A 16 -30.34 0.44 -18.34
N MET A 17 -30.92 1.50 -17.76
CA MET A 17 -30.20 2.46 -16.94
C MET A 17 -29.72 1.84 -15.62
N GLU A 18 -30.54 1.02 -14.96
CA GLU A 18 -30.14 0.25 -13.77
C GLU A 18 -28.96 -0.68 -14.08
N GLY A 19 -29.02 -1.45 -15.17
CA GLY A 19 -27.92 -2.33 -15.57
C GLY A 19 -26.60 -1.58 -15.81
N ARG A 20 -26.67 -0.39 -16.45
CA ARG A 20 -25.50 0.49 -16.63
C ARG A 20 -24.98 1.05 -15.31
N ALA A 21 -25.87 1.37 -14.37
CA ALA A 21 -25.47 1.86 -13.06
C ALA A 21 -24.74 0.79 -12.26
N ASP A 22 -25.23 -0.46 -12.30
CA ASP A 22 -24.57 -1.60 -11.67
C ASP A 22 -23.21 -1.93 -12.31
N GLU A 23 -23.13 -1.88 -13.64
CA GLU A 23 -21.87 -2.05 -14.38
C GLU A 23 -20.84 -0.97 -14.02
N LEU A 24 -21.25 0.30 -14.06
CA LEU A 24 -20.40 1.44 -13.66
C LEU A 24 -19.97 1.35 -12.19
N LYS A 25 -20.83 0.84 -11.31
CA LYS A 25 -20.50 0.63 -9.90
C LYS A 25 -19.46 -0.47 -9.74
N ALA A 26 -19.59 -1.58 -10.48
CA ALA A 26 -18.61 -2.65 -10.47
C ALA A 26 -17.23 -2.17 -11.00
N GLU A 27 -17.21 -1.42 -12.09
CA GLU A 27 -15.99 -0.80 -12.62
C GLU A 27 -15.37 0.18 -11.62
N ALA A 28 -16.17 1.03 -10.99
CA ALA A 28 -15.69 1.96 -9.98
C ALA A 28 -15.06 1.24 -8.77
N GLU A 29 -15.65 0.14 -8.31
CA GLU A 29 -15.08 -0.66 -7.23
C GLU A 29 -13.78 -1.36 -7.66
N ALA A 30 -13.69 -1.87 -8.90
CA ALA A 30 -12.47 -2.43 -9.44
C ALA A 30 -11.35 -1.37 -9.55
N LEU A 31 -11.68 -0.17 -10.04
CA LEU A 31 -10.74 0.95 -10.12
C LEU A 31 -10.29 1.43 -8.74
N LYS A 32 -11.18 1.45 -7.73
CA LYS A 32 -10.79 1.70 -6.34
C LYS A 32 -9.86 0.63 -5.79
N GLY A 33 -10.08 -0.64 -6.13
CA GLY A 33 -9.19 -1.75 -5.77
C GLY A 33 -7.79 -1.59 -6.38
N ALA A 34 -7.72 -1.23 -7.66
CA ALA A 34 -6.46 -0.98 -8.36
C ALA A 34 -5.73 0.25 -7.81
N ALA A 35 -6.44 1.37 -7.60
CA ALA A 35 -5.87 2.58 -7.01
C ALA A 35 -5.34 2.31 -5.59
N ARG A 36 -6.05 1.50 -4.80
CA ARG A 36 -5.58 1.08 -3.48
C ARG A 36 -4.31 0.27 -3.53
N LEU A 37 -4.03 -0.49 -4.59
CA LEU A 37 -2.77 -1.23 -4.74
C LEU A 37 -1.64 -0.31 -5.18
N GLU A 38 -1.90 0.62 -6.09
CA GLU A 38 -0.92 1.58 -6.61
C GLU A 38 -0.60 2.72 -5.63
N ASP A 39 -1.42 2.96 -4.61
CA ASP A 39 -1.17 3.95 -3.53
C ASP A 39 -0.06 3.48 -2.56
N LEU A 40 1.11 3.17 -3.09
CA LEU A 40 2.30 2.80 -2.33
C LEU A 40 3.44 3.75 -2.73
N THR A 41 4.23 4.16 -1.74
CA THR A 41 5.41 4.98 -1.94
C THR A 41 6.64 4.11 -1.72
N LEU A 42 7.49 4.00 -2.74
CA LEU A 42 8.80 3.37 -2.62
C LEU A 42 9.84 4.46 -2.32
N TRP A 43 10.67 4.25 -1.31
CA TRP A 43 11.70 5.20 -0.90
C TRP A 43 12.96 4.47 -0.43
N GLN A 44 14.08 5.18 -0.40
CA GLN A 44 15.36 4.65 0.07
C GLN A 44 15.66 5.17 1.46
N MET A 45 15.99 4.25 2.37
CA MET A 45 16.43 4.57 3.72
C MET A 45 17.95 4.47 3.80
N GLU A 46 18.58 5.58 4.13
CA GLU A 46 19.99 5.60 4.51
C GLU A 46 20.16 5.24 5.98
N LYS A 47 21.04 4.28 6.26
CA LYS A 47 21.43 3.91 7.61
C LYS A 47 22.94 3.96 7.71
N ALA A 48 23.44 4.99 8.39
CA ALA A 48 24.84 5.06 8.79
C ALA A 48 25.05 4.15 10.01
N LYS A 49 25.95 3.17 9.90
CA LYS A 49 26.47 2.41 11.03
C LYS A 49 27.89 2.91 11.31
N THR A 50 28.11 3.50 12.47
CA THR A 50 29.43 3.92 12.95
C THR A 50 29.99 2.86 13.87
N THR A 51 31.18 2.36 13.56
CA THR A 51 31.96 1.46 14.41
C THR A 51 33.23 2.17 14.86
N LYS A 52 33.88 1.69 15.93
CA LYS A 52 35.09 2.30 16.53
C LYS A 52 36.23 2.60 15.53
N LYS A 53 36.27 1.92 14.38
CA LYS A 53 37.30 2.07 13.34
C LYS A 53 36.79 2.63 12.00
N ARG A 54 35.47 2.64 11.75
CA ARG A 54 34.90 3.12 10.48
C ARG A 54 33.40 3.40 10.55
N SER A 55 32.95 4.39 9.80
CA SER A 55 31.55 4.59 9.43
C SER A 55 31.24 3.90 8.10
N LYS A 56 30.04 3.32 7.99
CA LYS A 56 29.54 2.77 6.73
C LYS A 56 28.07 3.11 6.56
N THR A 57 27.74 3.71 5.42
CA THR A 57 26.36 4.00 5.04
C THR A 57 25.78 2.83 4.24
N TYR A 58 24.58 2.43 4.61
CA TYR A 58 23.80 1.42 3.92
C TYR A 58 22.54 2.05 3.35
N LEU A 59 22.20 1.65 2.12
CA LEU A 59 20.97 2.04 1.45
C LEU A 59 20.03 0.83 1.40
N TYR A 60 18.80 1.06 1.86
CA TYR A 60 17.75 0.05 1.90
C TYR A 60 16.50 0.53 1.17
N TRP A 61 15.86 -0.36 0.43
CA TRP A 61 14.55 -0.11 -0.14
C TRP A 61 13.49 -0.28 0.94
N MET A 62 12.63 0.72 1.03
CA MET A 62 11.46 0.77 1.89
C MET A 62 10.23 1.03 1.04
N ALA A 63 9.11 0.41 1.38
CA ALA A 63 7.81 0.78 0.87
C ALA A 63 6.90 1.22 2.00
N SER A 64 6.11 2.26 1.75
CA SER A 64 5.09 2.74 2.67
C SER A 64 3.74 2.84 1.99
N TRP A 65 2.66 2.48 2.69
CA TRP A 65 1.30 2.64 2.21
C TRP A 65 0.33 2.77 3.38
N ARG A 66 -0.90 3.21 3.11
CA ARG A 66 -1.96 3.29 4.12
C ARG A 66 -2.79 2.01 4.16
N GLU A 67 -3.01 1.50 5.37
CA GLU A 67 -3.83 0.33 5.67
C GLU A 67 -4.70 0.67 6.89
N GLY A 68 -6.03 0.64 6.74
CA GLY A 68 -6.96 0.87 7.86
C GLY A 68 -6.76 2.20 8.60
N GLY A 69 -6.33 3.26 7.92
CA GLY A 69 -6.07 4.57 8.51
C GLY A 69 -4.67 4.74 9.13
N LYS A 70 -3.84 3.70 9.17
CA LYS A 70 -2.44 3.75 9.63
C LYS A 70 -1.48 3.62 8.45
N VAL A 71 -0.28 4.22 8.58
CA VAL A 71 0.79 4.03 7.60
C VAL A 71 1.59 2.79 7.98
N ARG A 72 1.71 1.85 7.05
CA ARG A 72 2.57 0.68 7.16
C ARG A 72 3.87 0.94 6.40
N ASN A 73 5.00 0.60 7.01
CA ASN A 73 6.32 0.67 6.40
C ASN A 73 6.91 -0.75 6.33
N VAL A 74 7.48 -1.11 5.19
CA VAL A 74 8.04 -2.44 4.94
C VAL A 74 9.43 -2.33 4.33
N HIS A 75 10.37 -3.09 4.90
CA HIS A 75 11.72 -3.22 4.39
C HIS A 75 11.77 -4.29 3.28
N LEU A 76 12.27 -3.90 2.10
CA LEU A 76 12.28 -4.74 0.91
C LEU A 76 13.66 -5.36 0.60
N GLY A 77 14.70 -4.85 1.26
CA GLY A 77 16.07 -5.32 1.13
C GLY A 77 17.07 -4.19 0.90
N SER A 78 18.35 -4.54 0.77
CA SER A 78 19.39 -3.57 0.45
C SER A 78 19.39 -3.20 -1.03
N CYS A 79 19.56 -1.91 -1.33
CA CYS A 79 19.65 -1.38 -2.69
C CYS A 79 20.84 -1.95 -3.48
N ARG A 80 21.84 -2.53 -2.80
CA ARG A 80 22.97 -3.21 -3.46
C ARG A 80 22.62 -4.55 -4.09
N LYS A 81 21.51 -5.17 -3.67
CA LYS A 81 21.11 -6.52 -4.08
C LYS A 81 19.76 -6.56 -4.78
N VAL A 82 19.00 -5.46 -4.71
CA VAL A 82 17.63 -5.38 -5.17
C VAL A 82 17.48 -4.11 -5.96
N ASP A 83 17.11 -4.24 -7.23
CA ASP A 83 16.80 -3.13 -8.10
C ASP A 83 15.43 -2.53 -7.78
N HIS A 84 15.22 -1.29 -8.24
CA HIS A 84 14.00 -0.54 -8.02
C HIS A 84 12.74 -1.32 -8.48
N GLU A 85 12.77 -1.92 -9.66
CA GLU A 85 11.62 -2.69 -10.19
C GLU A 85 11.32 -3.93 -9.36
N ILE A 86 12.36 -4.65 -8.92
CA ILE A 86 12.22 -5.82 -8.05
C ILE A 86 11.66 -5.39 -6.69
N ALA A 87 12.11 -4.26 -6.15
CA ALA A 87 11.57 -3.68 -4.93
C ALA A 87 10.09 -3.31 -5.09
N LEU A 88 9.70 -2.70 -6.22
CA LEU A 88 8.32 -2.35 -6.51
C LEU A 88 7.42 -3.58 -6.62
N GLN A 89 7.85 -4.63 -7.33
CA GLN A 89 7.11 -5.88 -7.43
C GLN A 89 6.94 -6.55 -6.06
N LYS A 90 7.99 -6.55 -5.22
CA LYS A 90 7.91 -7.04 -3.84
C LYS A 90 6.92 -6.22 -3.01
N ALA A 91 6.96 -4.89 -3.11
CA ALA A 91 6.05 -4.01 -2.40
C ALA A 91 4.59 -4.28 -2.79
N ARG A 92 4.29 -4.39 -4.09
CA ARG A 92 2.96 -4.74 -4.61
C ARG A 92 2.47 -6.08 -4.08
N LYS A 93 3.33 -7.12 -4.10
CA LYS A 93 2.99 -8.44 -3.58
C LYS A 93 2.65 -8.38 -2.08
N ILE A 94 3.49 -7.73 -1.27
CA ILE A 94 3.27 -7.63 0.17
C ILE A 94 2.00 -6.83 0.48
N LYS A 95 1.76 -5.74 -0.24
CA LYS A 95 0.56 -4.93 -0.09
C LYS A 95 -0.71 -5.69 -0.49
N ALA A 96 -0.67 -6.46 -1.57
CA ALA A 96 -1.77 -7.32 -1.97
C ALA A 96 -2.09 -8.37 -0.91
N GLU A 97 -1.06 -9.01 -0.35
CA GLU A 97 -1.24 -9.96 0.75
C GLU A 97 -1.74 -9.28 2.04
N ALA A 98 -1.30 -8.06 2.35
CA ALA A 98 -1.82 -7.28 3.47
C ALA A 98 -3.31 -6.94 3.28
N LEU A 99 -3.71 -6.50 2.09
CA LEU A 99 -5.11 -6.23 1.76
C LEU A 99 -6.00 -7.48 1.81
N LYS A 100 -5.47 -8.66 1.42
CA LYS A 100 -6.16 -9.95 1.55
C LYS A 100 -6.23 -10.43 3.01
N GLY A 101 -5.14 -10.29 3.76
CA GLY A 101 -5.01 -10.72 5.15
C GLY A 101 -5.73 -9.80 6.15
N ALA A 102 -6.02 -8.55 5.80
CA ALA A 102 -6.86 -7.68 6.61
C ALA A 102 -8.30 -8.20 6.78
N ALA A 103 -8.74 -9.17 5.95
CA ALA A 103 -9.99 -9.91 6.14
C ALA A 103 -9.90 -11.01 7.22
N GLY A 104 -8.72 -11.30 7.78
CA GLY A 104 -8.53 -12.28 8.84
C GLY A 104 -7.15 -12.23 9.50
N GLY A 105 -7.07 -11.61 10.68
CA GLY A 105 -6.01 -11.85 11.67
C GLY A 105 -4.61 -11.33 11.32
N ALA A 106 -4.14 -10.34 12.07
CA ALA A 106 -2.81 -9.74 11.94
C ALA A 106 -1.67 -10.76 11.92
N PRO A 107 -0.67 -10.61 11.02
CA PRO A 107 0.69 -10.96 11.36
C PRO A 107 1.34 -9.74 12.02
N SER A 108 1.63 -9.94 13.30
CA SER A 108 2.59 -9.23 14.13
C SER A 108 3.78 -8.65 13.36
N HIS A 109 4.14 -7.43 13.76
CA HIS A 109 5.38 -6.72 13.45
C HIS A 109 6.56 -7.63 13.05
N PRO A 110 7.21 -7.42 11.88
CA PRO A 110 8.62 -7.75 11.72
C PRO A 110 9.45 -6.52 12.10
N SER A 111 9.30 -6.02 13.32
CA SER A 111 10.17 -4.95 13.87
C SER A 111 11.41 -5.52 14.57
N GLU A 112 11.61 -6.84 14.58
CA GLU A 112 12.82 -7.44 15.12
C GLU A 112 13.40 -8.45 14.13
N LEU A 113 14.07 -7.93 13.09
CA LEU A 113 15.34 -8.55 12.74
C LEU A 113 16.33 -8.10 13.83
N HIS A 114 16.36 -8.87 14.93
CA HIS A 114 17.47 -8.90 15.85
C HIS A 114 18.68 -9.43 15.06
N ASP A 115 19.43 -8.50 14.46
CA ASP A 115 20.81 -8.70 14.04
C ASP A 115 21.60 -8.95 15.34
N PRO A 116 22.21 -10.13 15.57
CA PRO A 116 22.84 -10.50 16.85
C PRO A 116 24.06 -9.63 17.23
N HIS A 117 24.33 -8.56 16.46
CA HIS A 117 25.30 -7.52 16.75
C HIS A 117 24.68 -6.16 17.11
N SER A 118 23.37 -6.08 17.36
CA SER A 118 22.67 -4.80 17.57
C SER A 118 22.32 -4.56 19.04
N GLU A 119 23.27 -4.03 19.82
CA GLU A 119 22.95 -3.32 21.06
C GLU A 119 22.27 -1.96 20.79
N PRO A 120 21.44 -1.44 21.71
CA PRO A 120 20.39 -0.48 21.41
C PRO A 120 20.91 0.97 21.45
N SER A 121 21.15 1.57 20.30
CA SER A 121 21.34 3.02 20.23
C SER A 121 19.98 3.71 20.10
N ARG A 122 19.50 4.22 21.24
CA ARG A 122 18.50 5.30 21.36
C ARG A 122 18.65 6.28 20.20
N LEU A 123 17.61 6.44 19.38
CA LEU A 123 17.42 7.64 18.58
C LEU A 123 15.96 8.06 18.60
N ILE A 124 15.67 8.84 19.64
CA ILE A 124 14.85 10.06 19.65
C ILE A 124 14.02 10.31 18.38
N TYR A 125 12.72 10.07 18.52
CA TYR A 125 11.66 10.64 17.70
C TYR A 125 11.69 12.16 17.93
N GLN A 126 12.11 12.96 16.94
CA GLN A 126 11.91 14.41 17.01
C GLN A 126 10.49 14.74 16.55
N SER A 127 9.74 15.24 17.53
CA SER A 127 8.44 15.87 17.41
C SER A 127 8.44 16.94 16.31
N THR A 128 7.56 16.81 15.33
CA THR A 128 7.22 17.90 14.41
C THR A 128 6.37 18.92 15.16
N GLY A 129 7.01 19.98 15.66
CA GLY A 129 6.36 21.22 16.05
C GLY A 129 6.19 22.12 14.82
N GLN A 130 4.94 22.52 14.57
CA GLN A 130 4.55 23.60 13.67
C GLN A 130 5.16 24.95 14.09
N PRO A 131 5.35 25.89 13.16
CA PRO A 131 5.02 27.28 13.37
C PRO A 131 3.54 27.58 13.04
#